data_AF-A0A4Q9FDG6-F1
#
_entry.id   AF-A0A4Q9FDG6-F1
#
_cell.length_a   1.000
_cell.length_b   1.000
_cell.length_c   1.000
_cell.angle_alpha   90.00
_cell.angle_beta   90.00
_cell.angle_gamma   90.00
#
_symmetry.space_group_name_H-M   'P 1'
#
loop_
_entity.id
_entity.type
_entity.pdbx_description
1 polymer ?
#
loop_
_entity_poly.entity_id
_entity_poly.type
_entity_poly.pdbx_seq_one_letter_code
_entity_poly.pdbx_strand_id
1 'polypeptide(L)'
;MKFFKKLRPLIAILFPILLITGILIILFEWRWSFPFSITLPFLVIVTFMQLLFLLYRRRRYAFLNILSLVLFFFFFDSFYQFNFYSDEKQGENSVSILSYNANWSNFAHRGIDYKDKKIVEFIKQQNADVVCFQEFSAIKYHLFRKDYPHWVKTNLMTRKQKSVLSVFSKYPILNEGYVEFLDSRNNAMFVDIDFNGKIVRLYNIHLESNRMDSVPELYNINSYTNLISRSCDAEIKRIEQAHLIKEHMKGFGGNIIITGDFNCTQYSSAYLVLKDTKKDTFVEAGSGFGGTYELFNYPFKIDHILVDDEIEVISHKNFKIGLSDHEPIMAEIKL
;
A
#
# COMPACT_ATOMS: atom_id res chain seq x y z
N MET A 1 1.58 -47.00 8.20
CA MET A 1 2.84 -46.76 7.46
C MET A 1 2.71 -46.64 5.93
N LYS A 2 1.86 -47.43 5.23
CA LYS A 2 1.63 -47.30 3.77
C LYS A 2 0.89 -46.00 3.36
N PHE A 3 -0.04 -45.51 4.18
CA PHE A 3 -0.78 -44.27 3.94
C PHE A 3 0.13 -43.04 3.87
N PHE A 4 1.03 -42.85 4.85
CA PHE A 4 2.02 -41.77 4.87
C PHE A 4 2.99 -41.79 3.67
N LYS A 5 3.30 -42.96 3.09
CA LYS A 5 4.11 -43.04 1.86
C LYS A 5 3.36 -42.52 0.63
N LYS A 6 2.04 -42.67 0.58
CA LYS A 6 1.18 -42.13 -0.50
C LYS A 6 0.92 -40.63 -0.37
N LEU A 7 0.91 -40.08 0.84
CA LEU A 7 0.65 -38.66 1.10
C LEU A 7 1.86 -37.75 0.81
N ARG A 8 3.08 -38.29 0.92
CA ARG A 8 4.34 -37.58 0.64
C ARG A 8 4.43 -36.86 -0.71
N PRO A 9 4.16 -37.52 -1.85
CA PRO A 9 4.20 -36.83 -3.16
C PRO A 9 3.13 -35.74 -3.27
N LEU A 10 1.96 -35.93 -2.63
CA LEU A 10 0.90 -34.92 -2.63
C LEU A 10 1.35 -33.64 -1.94
N ILE A 11 1.92 -33.75 -0.74
CA ILE A 11 2.45 -32.59 0.01
C ILE A 11 3.59 -31.92 -0.75
N ALA A 12 4.47 -32.70 -1.40
CA ALA A 12 5.61 -32.20 -2.17
C ALA A 12 5.22 -31.37 -3.41
N ILE A 13 3.95 -31.46 -3.83
CA ILE A 13 3.42 -30.78 -5.01
C ILE A 13 2.41 -29.69 -4.61
N LEU A 14 1.71 -29.86 -3.48
CA LEU A 14 0.64 -28.96 -3.05
C LEU A 14 1.08 -27.50 -2.91
N PHE A 15 2.10 -27.22 -2.10
CA PHE A 15 2.54 -25.84 -1.84
C PHE A 15 3.08 -25.12 -3.08
N PRO A 16 3.97 -25.71 -3.91
CA PRO A 16 4.43 -25.03 -5.11
C PRO A 16 3.31 -24.84 -6.15
N ILE A 17 2.33 -25.77 -6.25
CA ILE A 17 1.14 -25.55 -7.09
C ILE A 17 0.29 -24.40 -6.57
N LEU A 18 0.08 -24.31 -5.25
CA LEU A 18 -0.68 -23.21 -4.66
C LEU A 18 0.03 -21.88 -4.85
N LEU A 19 1.37 -21.85 -4.75
CA LEU A 19 2.17 -20.65 -5.02
C LEU A 19 2.03 -20.22 -6.50
N ILE A 20 2.20 -21.15 -7.44
CA ILE A 20 2.02 -20.86 -8.88
C ILE A 20 0.58 -20.40 -9.17
N THR A 21 -0.42 -21.08 -8.60
CA THR A 21 -1.83 -20.68 -8.74
C THR A 21 -2.05 -19.26 -8.22
N GLY A 22 -1.50 -18.92 -7.06
CA GLY A 22 -1.58 -17.58 -6.48
C GLY A 22 -0.95 -16.52 -7.38
N ILE A 23 0.25 -16.79 -7.91
CA ILE A 23 0.93 -15.92 -8.89
C ILE A 23 0.02 -15.67 -10.10
N LEU A 24 -0.55 -16.73 -10.70
CA LEU A 24 -1.43 -16.58 -11.86
C LEU A 24 -2.72 -15.81 -11.53
N ILE A 25 -3.35 -16.09 -10.39
CA ILE A 25 -4.55 -15.36 -9.93
C ILE A 25 -4.28 -13.85 -9.85
N ILE A 26 -3.11 -13.45 -9.35
CA ILE A 26 -2.71 -12.05 -9.23
C ILE A 26 -2.39 -11.45 -10.60
N LEU A 27 -1.62 -12.14 -11.44
CA LEU A 27 -1.24 -11.63 -12.77
C LEU A 27 -2.42 -11.50 -13.73
N PHE A 28 -3.46 -12.33 -13.58
CA PHE A 28 -4.66 -12.28 -14.40
C PHE A 28 -5.81 -11.47 -13.79
N GLU A 29 -5.55 -10.69 -12.73
CA GLU A 29 -6.51 -9.78 -12.12
C GLU A 29 -7.81 -10.47 -11.63
N TRP A 30 -7.69 -11.72 -11.14
CA TRP A 30 -8.85 -12.45 -10.63
C TRP A 30 -9.27 -11.92 -9.26
N ARG A 31 -10.57 -11.95 -8.96
CA ARG A 31 -11.14 -11.48 -7.67
C ARG A 31 -10.50 -12.07 -6.41
N TRP A 32 -9.88 -13.24 -6.54
CA TRP A 32 -9.17 -13.92 -5.47
C TRP A 32 -7.76 -13.37 -5.19
N SER A 33 -7.32 -12.38 -5.96
CA SER A 33 -5.98 -11.80 -5.86
C SER A 33 -5.66 -11.30 -4.46
N PHE A 34 -6.52 -10.49 -3.84
CA PHE A 34 -6.25 -10.01 -2.48
C PHE A 34 -6.15 -11.13 -1.43
N PRO A 35 -7.12 -12.07 -1.31
CA PRO A 35 -6.96 -13.21 -0.41
C PRO A 35 -5.67 -14.00 -0.63
N PHE A 36 -5.29 -14.26 -1.89
CA PHE A 36 -4.04 -14.95 -2.18
C PHE A 36 -2.83 -14.10 -1.79
N SER A 37 -2.85 -12.79 -2.05
CA SER A 37 -1.77 -11.85 -1.75
C SER A 37 -1.31 -11.92 -0.29
N ILE A 38 -2.25 -12.14 0.64
CA ILE A 38 -1.97 -12.28 2.07
C ILE A 38 -1.24 -13.60 2.36
N THR A 39 -1.64 -14.68 1.68
CA THR A 39 -1.07 -16.01 1.87
C THR A 39 0.26 -16.25 1.14
N LEU A 40 0.58 -15.42 0.13
CA LEU A 40 1.77 -15.60 -0.72
C LEU A 40 3.08 -15.65 0.09
N PRO A 41 3.36 -14.71 1.02
CA PRO A 41 4.57 -14.76 1.85
C PRO A 41 4.70 -16.07 2.63
N PHE A 42 3.60 -16.57 3.19
CA PHE A 42 3.58 -17.87 3.88
C PHE A 42 3.87 -19.03 2.92
N LEU A 43 3.26 -19.03 1.74
CA LEU A 43 3.50 -20.05 0.70
C LEU A 43 4.96 -20.06 0.25
N VAL A 44 5.59 -18.89 0.08
CA VAL A 44 7.02 -18.78 -0.24
C VAL A 44 7.87 -19.41 0.85
N ILE A 45 7.65 -19.07 2.13
CA ILE A 45 8.42 -19.63 3.26
C ILE A 45 8.28 -21.15 3.32
N VAL A 46 7.05 -21.67 3.27
CA VAL A 46 6.80 -23.12 3.35
C VAL A 46 7.39 -23.84 2.15
N THR A 47 7.30 -23.27 0.95
CA THR A 47 7.88 -23.82 -0.29
C THR A 47 9.41 -23.82 -0.22
N PHE A 48 10.03 -22.77 0.34
CA PHE A 48 11.46 -22.71 0.56
C PHE A 48 11.93 -23.78 1.58
N MET A 49 11.24 -23.92 2.71
CA MET A 49 11.55 -24.99 3.69
C MET A 49 11.38 -26.38 3.08
N GLN A 50 10.32 -26.57 2.27
CA GLN A 50 10.08 -27.81 1.55
C GLN A 50 11.19 -28.10 0.53
N LEU A 51 11.67 -27.09 -0.19
CA LEU A 51 12.79 -27.21 -1.12
C LEU A 51 14.05 -27.72 -0.41
N LEU A 52 14.45 -27.10 0.70
CA LEU A 52 15.63 -27.52 1.47
C LEU A 52 15.55 -29.00 1.88
N PHE A 53 14.37 -29.42 2.37
CA PHE A 53 14.13 -30.81 2.74
C PHE A 53 14.22 -31.78 1.53
N LEU A 54 13.67 -31.41 0.38
CA LEU A 54 13.66 -32.26 -0.82
C LEU A 54 15.03 -32.35 -1.49
N LEU A 55 15.83 -31.28 -1.46
CA LEU A 55 17.22 -31.28 -1.90
C LEU A 55 18.06 -32.22 -1.03
N TYR A 56 17.94 -32.13 0.30
CA TYR A 56 18.60 -33.05 1.23
C TYR A 56 18.23 -34.51 0.94
N ARG A 57 16.97 -34.78 0.60
CA ARG A 57 16.49 -36.13 0.26
C ARG A 57 16.73 -36.54 -1.20
N ARG A 58 17.37 -35.69 -2.02
CA ARG A 58 17.64 -35.89 -3.46
C ARG A 58 16.39 -36.32 -4.24
N ARG A 59 15.27 -35.65 -4.02
CA ARG A 59 13.98 -35.97 -4.66
C ARG A 59 13.70 -35.10 -5.88
N ARG A 60 13.21 -35.71 -6.96
CA ARG A 60 12.84 -35.02 -8.21
C ARG A 60 11.82 -33.88 -8.05
N TYR A 61 10.98 -33.91 -7.00
CA TYR A 61 10.00 -32.86 -6.73
C TYR A 61 10.62 -31.51 -6.31
N ALA A 62 11.94 -31.48 -6.02
CA ALA A 62 12.66 -30.23 -5.76
C ALA A 62 12.58 -29.27 -6.96
N PHE A 63 12.54 -29.78 -8.20
CA PHE A 63 12.44 -28.94 -9.39
C PHE A 63 11.18 -28.07 -9.41
N LEU A 64 10.02 -28.62 -9.02
CA LEU A 64 8.77 -27.87 -8.99
C LEU A 64 8.81 -26.73 -7.94
N ASN A 65 9.47 -26.97 -6.80
CA ASN A 65 9.66 -25.95 -5.77
C ASN A 65 10.57 -24.82 -6.27
N ILE A 66 11.69 -25.18 -6.93
CA ILE A 66 12.59 -24.20 -7.56
C ILE A 66 11.81 -23.37 -8.58
N LEU A 67 11.08 -24.02 -9.49
CA LEU A 67 10.28 -23.33 -10.50
C LEU A 67 9.28 -22.35 -9.87
N SER A 68 8.52 -22.78 -8.86
CA SER A 68 7.54 -21.91 -8.20
C SER A 68 8.18 -20.70 -7.51
N LEU A 69 9.35 -20.87 -6.89
CA LEU A 69 10.08 -19.77 -6.23
C LEU A 69 10.70 -18.82 -7.25
N VAL A 70 11.28 -19.35 -8.32
CA VAL A 70 11.81 -18.53 -9.43
C VAL A 70 10.69 -17.71 -10.05
N LEU A 71 9.53 -18.30 -10.30
CA LEU A 71 8.36 -17.56 -10.80
C LEU A 71 7.93 -16.47 -9.83
N PHE A 72 7.89 -16.73 -8.51
CA PHE A 72 7.56 -15.71 -7.53
C PHE A 72 8.52 -14.52 -7.61
N PHE A 73 9.84 -14.76 -7.50
CA PHE A 73 10.84 -13.68 -7.51
C PHE A 73 11.05 -13.03 -8.88
N PHE A 74 10.52 -13.63 -9.95
CA PHE A 74 10.51 -13.00 -11.27
C PHE A 74 9.41 -11.93 -11.38
N PHE A 75 8.27 -12.11 -10.73
CA PHE A 75 7.11 -11.21 -10.82
C PHE A 75 6.93 -10.28 -9.62
N PHE A 76 7.52 -10.61 -8.47
CA PHE A 76 7.26 -9.93 -7.22
C PHE A 76 8.53 -9.65 -6.41
N ASP A 77 8.53 -8.54 -5.69
CA ASP A 77 9.59 -8.22 -4.75
C ASP A 77 9.50 -9.06 -3.46
N SER A 78 10.62 -9.14 -2.74
CA SER A 78 10.67 -9.78 -1.43
C SER A 78 9.70 -9.12 -0.44
N PHE A 79 9.09 -9.93 0.44
CA PHE A 79 8.21 -9.41 1.51
C PHE A 79 9.01 -8.82 2.67
N TYR A 80 10.32 -9.05 2.67
CA TYR A 80 11.26 -8.49 3.63
C TYR A 80 12.39 -7.79 2.89
N GLN A 81 12.65 -6.53 3.24
CA GLN A 81 13.71 -5.72 2.66
C GLN A 81 14.92 -5.64 3.57
N PHE A 82 16.11 -5.81 2.99
CA PHE A 82 17.40 -5.79 3.68
C PHE A 82 18.19 -4.51 3.37
N ASN A 83 17.51 -3.39 3.14
CA ASN A 83 18.22 -2.14 2.91
C ASN A 83 18.78 -1.63 4.24
N PHE A 84 20.06 -1.27 4.22
CA PHE A 84 20.70 -0.61 5.35
C PHE A 84 20.32 0.85 5.31
N TYR A 85 19.67 1.32 6.37
CA TYR A 85 19.30 2.72 6.50
C TYR A 85 20.57 3.58 6.49
N SER A 86 20.74 4.41 5.47
CA SER A 86 21.72 5.48 5.47
C SER A 86 21.07 6.72 6.06
N ASP A 87 21.57 7.19 7.22
CA ASP A 87 21.27 8.51 7.81
C ASP A 87 21.84 9.66 6.95
N GLU A 88 21.94 9.48 5.63
CA GLU A 88 22.40 10.56 4.75
C GLU A 88 21.40 11.72 4.87
N LYS A 89 21.90 12.83 5.41
CA LYS A 89 21.13 14.07 5.54
C LYS A 89 20.55 14.43 4.18
N GLN A 90 19.32 14.94 4.19
CA GLN A 90 18.67 15.60 3.04
C GLN A 90 19.73 16.33 2.20
N GLY A 91 20.04 15.78 1.04
CA GLY A 91 20.88 16.48 0.06
C GLY A 91 20.16 17.77 -0.35
N GLU A 92 20.91 18.77 -0.82
CA GLU A 92 20.37 20.11 -1.15
C GLU A 92 19.24 20.12 -2.21
N ASN A 93 18.80 18.98 -2.74
CA ASN A 93 17.72 18.83 -3.72
C ASN A 93 16.77 17.64 -3.43
N SER A 94 16.70 17.14 -2.19
CA SER A 94 15.75 16.08 -1.83
C SER A 94 14.38 16.65 -1.46
N VAL A 95 13.31 15.92 -1.78
CA VAL A 95 11.93 16.21 -1.38
C VAL A 95 11.43 15.08 -0.50
N SER A 96 10.84 15.44 0.64
CA SER A 96 10.24 14.48 1.58
C SER A 96 8.71 14.41 1.42
N ILE A 97 8.18 13.19 1.28
CA ILE A 97 6.76 12.94 1.08
C ILE A 97 6.27 11.99 2.18
N LEU A 98 5.31 12.46 2.97
CA LEU A 98 4.69 11.69 4.05
C LEU A 98 3.24 11.35 3.67
N SER A 99 2.86 10.10 3.83
CA SER A 99 1.46 9.65 3.69
C SER A 99 0.96 9.06 4.99
N TYR A 100 -0.27 9.41 5.37
CA TYR A 100 -0.88 8.94 6.59
C TYR A 100 -2.41 8.89 6.52
N ASN A 101 -2.98 7.69 6.62
CA ASN A 101 -4.40 7.54 6.94
C ASN A 101 -4.57 7.85 8.43
N ALA A 102 -5.11 9.04 8.75
CA ALA A 102 -5.19 9.52 10.12
C ALA A 102 -6.46 9.09 10.86
N ASN A 103 -7.41 8.44 10.16
CA ASN A 103 -8.71 8.04 10.69
C ASN A 103 -9.42 9.20 11.42
N TRP A 104 -9.41 10.37 10.78
CA TRP A 104 -10.02 11.61 11.28
C TRP A 104 -11.41 11.86 10.70
N SER A 105 -11.86 11.02 9.78
CA SER A 105 -13.13 11.13 9.06
C SER A 105 -14.35 10.95 9.97
N ASN A 106 -14.15 10.53 11.23
CA ASN A 106 -15.21 10.26 12.17
C ASN A 106 -15.91 11.58 12.62
N PHE A 107 -16.98 11.94 11.91
CA PHE A 107 -17.77 13.19 12.07
C PHE A 107 -18.37 13.40 13.47
N ALA A 108 -18.34 12.38 14.35
CA ALA A 108 -18.80 12.47 15.74
C ALA A 108 -17.89 13.38 16.59
N HIS A 109 -16.61 13.50 16.25
CA HIS A 109 -15.63 14.30 17.01
C HIS A 109 -15.31 15.62 16.31
N ARG A 110 -15.98 16.69 16.73
CA ARG A 110 -15.75 18.06 16.22
C ARG A 110 -14.62 18.82 16.95
N GLY A 111 -14.08 18.26 18.02
CA GLY A 111 -13.00 18.85 18.83
C GLY A 111 -11.61 18.37 18.42
N ILE A 112 -10.59 18.98 19.02
CA ILE A 112 -9.20 18.50 18.97
C ILE A 112 -8.95 17.72 20.25
N ASP A 113 -8.79 16.41 20.15
CA ASP A 113 -8.46 15.56 21.30
C ASP A 113 -6.94 15.40 21.51
N TYR A 114 -6.54 14.53 22.45
CA TYR A 114 -5.13 14.25 22.71
C TYR A 114 -4.43 13.56 21.52
N LYS A 115 -5.11 12.63 20.84
CA LYS A 115 -4.60 11.91 19.67
C LYS A 115 -4.34 12.88 18.53
N ASP A 116 -5.27 13.81 18.30
CA ASP A 116 -5.15 14.87 17.31
C ASP A 116 -3.92 15.75 17.54
N LYS A 117 -3.70 16.18 18.79
CA LYS A 117 -2.52 16.98 19.16
C LYS A 117 -1.23 16.22 18.89
N LYS A 118 -1.20 14.92 19.21
CA LYS A 118 -0.03 14.05 18.97
C LYS A 118 0.23 13.82 17.49
N ILE A 119 -0.80 13.70 16.66
CA ILE A 119 -0.63 13.64 15.20
C ILE A 119 -0.08 14.97 14.69
N VAL A 120 -0.61 16.11 15.12
CA VAL A 120 -0.09 17.43 14.71
C VAL A 120 1.37 17.62 15.14
N GLU A 121 1.71 17.25 16.37
CA GLU A 121 3.08 17.27 16.89
C GLU A 121 4.01 16.39 16.04
N PHE A 122 3.58 15.16 15.74
CA PHE A 122 4.32 14.24 14.89
C PHE A 122 4.58 14.82 13.49
N ILE A 123 3.55 15.34 12.83
CA ILE A 123 3.67 15.90 11.47
C ILE A 123 4.59 17.12 11.45
N LYS A 124 4.48 18.01 12.45
CA LYS A 124 5.38 19.16 12.59
C LYS A 124 6.81 18.73 12.90
N GLN A 125 7.00 17.67 13.69
CA GLN A 125 8.31 17.12 14.01
C GLN A 125 8.97 16.48 12.78
N GLN A 126 8.22 15.71 11.98
CA GLN A 126 8.77 15.14 10.75
C GLN A 126 9.08 16.21 9.71
N ASN A 127 8.32 17.32 9.70
CA ASN A 127 8.55 18.48 8.84
C ASN A 127 8.73 18.08 7.36
N ALA A 128 7.94 17.13 6.88
CA ALA A 128 7.97 16.70 5.48
C ALA A 128 7.63 17.86 4.54
N ASP A 129 8.04 17.79 3.29
CA ASP A 129 7.77 18.84 2.31
C ASP A 129 6.37 18.75 1.72
N VAL A 130 5.88 17.52 1.56
CA VAL A 130 4.51 17.22 1.17
C VAL A 130 3.91 16.20 2.14
N VAL A 131 2.70 16.48 2.62
CA VAL A 131 1.93 15.59 3.50
C VAL A 131 0.61 15.23 2.86
N CYS A 132 0.39 13.94 2.66
CA CYS A 132 -0.83 13.36 2.13
C CYS A 132 -1.61 12.69 3.26
N PHE A 133 -2.85 13.13 3.49
CA PHE A 133 -3.74 12.46 4.42
C PHE A 133 -4.84 11.71 3.69
N GLN A 134 -5.15 10.52 4.18
CA GLN A 134 -6.40 9.81 3.92
C GLN A 134 -7.28 9.90 5.18
N GLU A 135 -8.60 9.78 4.98
CA GLU A 135 -9.59 9.94 6.05
C GLU A 135 -9.42 11.23 6.86
N PHE A 136 -9.11 12.33 6.17
CA PHE A 136 -8.87 13.61 6.80
C PHE A 136 -10.16 14.22 7.36
N SER A 137 -10.03 15.05 8.40
CA SER A 137 -11.15 15.91 8.82
C SER A 137 -10.98 17.28 8.18
N ALA A 138 -11.87 17.63 7.26
CA ALA A 138 -11.80 18.90 6.53
C ALA A 138 -11.72 20.14 7.45
N ILE A 139 -12.26 20.08 8.66
CA ILE A 139 -12.20 21.17 9.65
C ILE A 139 -10.80 21.34 10.25
N LYS A 140 -9.94 20.31 10.24
CA LYS A 140 -8.60 20.31 10.85
C LYS A 140 -7.51 20.96 9.98
N TYR A 141 -7.85 21.46 8.78
CA TYR A 141 -6.87 22.11 7.86
C TYR A 141 -6.11 23.28 8.51
N HIS A 142 -6.75 24.01 9.42
CA HIS A 142 -6.18 25.17 10.10
C HIS A 142 -4.98 24.82 10.99
N LEU A 143 -4.80 23.54 11.35
CA LEU A 143 -3.70 23.04 12.16
C LEU A 143 -2.37 23.01 11.39
N PHE A 144 -2.44 22.95 10.05
CA PHE A 144 -1.28 22.77 9.17
C PHE A 144 -1.02 23.95 8.23
N ARG A 145 -2.04 24.77 7.92
CA ARG A 145 -1.94 25.87 6.93
C ARG A 145 -0.85 26.92 7.18
N LYS A 146 -0.31 27.00 8.40
CA LYS A 146 0.79 27.91 8.74
C LYS A 146 2.15 27.34 8.32
N ASP A 147 2.31 26.02 8.44
CA ASP A 147 3.54 25.32 8.10
C ASP A 147 3.55 24.94 6.61
N TYR A 148 2.35 24.76 6.02
CA TYR A 148 2.14 24.39 4.62
C TYR A 148 1.22 25.41 3.93
N PRO A 149 1.79 26.42 3.24
CA PRO A 149 1.01 27.51 2.64
C PRO A 149 0.15 27.05 1.46
N HIS A 150 0.52 25.96 0.78
CA HIS A 150 -0.21 25.40 -0.35
C HIS A 150 -0.90 24.11 0.08
N TRP A 151 -2.23 24.04 -0.02
CA TRP A 151 -2.95 22.83 0.37
C TRP A 151 -4.28 22.69 -0.38
N VAL A 152 -4.68 21.45 -0.60
CA VAL A 152 -5.91 21.08 -1.32
C VAL A 152 -6.57 19.93 -0.57
N LYS A 153 -7.90 19.85 -0.62
CA LYS A 153 -8.66 18.73 -0.09
C LYS A 153 -9.83 18.36 -0.98
N THR A 154 -10.22 17.09 -0.96
CA THR A 154 -11.42 16.65 -1.66
C THR A 154 -12.69 17.28 -1.09
N ASN A 155 -13.68 17.49 -1.96
CA ASN A 155 -14.93 18.12 -1.58
C ASN A 155 -15.90 17.14 -0.92
N LEU A 156 -16.55 17.57 0.16
CA LEU A 156 -17.51 16.78 0.94
C LEU A 156 -18.89 16.66 0.26
N MET A 157 -19.17 17.47 -0.75
CA MET A 157 -20.51 17.62 -1.36
C MET A 157 -20.92 16.47 -2.30
N THR A 158 -20.32 15.29 -2.20
CA THR A 158 -20.70 14.14 -3.04
C THR A 158 -21.85 13.36 -2.41
N ARG A 159 -22.74 12.80 -3.25
CA ARG A 159 -23.98 12.09 -2.83
C ARG A 159 -23.76 10.97 -1.80
N LYS A 160 -22.55 10.39 -1.71
CA LYS A 160 -22.22 9.25 -0.84
C LYS A 160 -21.37 9.62 0.39
N GLN A 161 -21.13 10.90 0.68
CA GLN A 161 -20.21 11.37 1.74
C GLN A 161 -18.85 10.66 1.64
N LYS A 162 -18.09 11.00 0.59
CA LYS A 162 -16.75 10.41 0.38
C LYS A 162 -15.78 10.75 1.52
N SER A 163 -14.84 9.85 1.77
CA SER A 163 -13.66 10.09 2.61
C SER A 163 -12.90 11.30 2.07
N VAL A 164 -12.39 12.12 3.00
CA VAL A 164 -11.64 13.32 2.63
C VAL A 164 -10.18 12.96 2.47
N LEU A 165 -9.62 13.34 1.33
CA LEU A 165 -8.18 13.35 1.11
C LEU A 165 -7.70 14.78 1.20
N SER A 166 -6.46 14.97 1.62
CA SER A 166 -5.82 16.27 1.55
C SER A 166 -4.35 16.15 1.22
N VAL A 167 -3.83 17.14 0.52
CA VAL A 167 -2.40 17.33 0.28
C VAL A 167 -2.01 18.68 0.84
N PHE A 168 -1.00 18.71 1.70
CA PHE A 168 -0.35 19.90 2.21
C PHE A 168 1.06 19.96 1.65
N SER A 169 1.50 21.11 1.17
CA SER A 169 2.77 21.29 0.48
C SER A 169 3.45 22.60 0.90
N LYS A 170 4.76 22.54 1.10
CA LYS A 170 5.62 23.73 1.20
C LYS A 170 5.85 24.39 -0.15
N TYR A 171 5.68 23.62 -1.24
CA TYR A 171 5.87 24.03 -2.63
C TYR A 171 4.55 24.41 -3.31
N PRO A 172 4.55 25.31 -4.31
CA PRO A 172 3.35 25.73 -5.02
C PRO A 172 2.61 24.56 -5.68
N ILE A 173 1.29 24.51 -5.49
CA ILE A 173 0.38 23.61 -6.21
C ILE A 173 -0.16 24.39 -7.41
N LEU A 174 0.16 23.93 -8.61
CA LEU A 174 -0.18 24.60 -9.87
C LEU A 174 -1.54 24.17 -10.43
N ASN A 175 -1.91 22.92 -10.18
CA ASN A 175 -3.13 22.32 -10.69
C ASN A 175 -3.59 21.20 -9.75
N GLU A 176 -4.89 20.92 -9.75
CA GLU A 176 -5.51 19.92 -8.90
C GLU A 176 -6.70 19.28 -9.61
N GLY A 177 -7.02 18.05 -9.21
CA GLY A 177 -8.22 17.40 -9.70
C GLY A 177 -8.53 16.09 -8.97
N TYR A 178 -9.60 15.44 -9.41
CA TYR A 178 -10.16 14.27 -8.74
C TYR A 178 -10.37 13.14 -9.74
N VAL A 179 -10.02 11.92 -9.32
CA VAL A 179 -10.40 10.69 -10.03
C VAL A 179 -11.56 10.09 -9.25
N GLU A 180 -12.77 10.24 -9.79
CA GLU A 180 -13.99 9.87 -9.09
C GLU A 180 -14.26 8.35 -9.18
N PHE A 181 -14.40 7.72 -8.01
CA PHE A 181 -14.89 6.35 -7.89
C PHE A 181 -16.41 6.36 -7.65
N LEU A 182 -17.23 6.20 -8.69
CA LEU A 182 -18.69 6.40 -8.65
C LEU A 182 -19.40 5.61 -7.53
N ASP A 183 -18.98 4.36 -7.31
CA ASP A 183 -19.61 3.44 -6.36
C ASP A 183 -18.78 3.15 -5.09
N SER A 184 -17.98 4.13 -4.68
CA SER A 184 -17.15 4.05 -3.48
C SER A 184 -17.24 5.30 -2.60
N ARG A 185 -17.09 5.10 -1.28
CA ARG A 185 -16.82 6.21 -0.34
C ARG A 185 -15.37 6.66 -0.44
N ASN A 186 -14.47 5.81 -0.92
CA ASN A 186 -13.09 6.16 -1.17
C ASN A 186 -12.96 6.92 -2.51
N ASN A 187 -11.79 7.48 -2.77
CA ASN A 187 -11.51 8.36 -3.91
C ASN A 187 -10.00 8.50 -4.13
N ALA A 188 -9.66 9.17 -5.21
CA ALA A 188 -8.31 9.63 -5.48
C ALA A 188 -8.34 11.11 -5.92
N MET A 189 -7.27 11.83 -5.59
CA MET A 189 -7.01 13.18 -6.09
C MET A 189 -5.60 13.27 -6.64
N PHE A 190 -5.36 14.24 -7.51
CA PHE A 190 -4.01 14.59 -7.93
C PHE A 190 -3.75 16.08 -7.71
N VAL A 191 -2.48 16.41 -7.53
CA VAL A 191 -1.96 17.78 -7.56
C VAL A 191 -0.69 17.83 -8.40
N ASP A 192 -0.54 18.89 -9.18
CA ASP A 192 0.71 19.18 -9.89
C ASP A 192 1.50 20.17 -9.02
N ILE A 193 2.66 19.74 -8.52
CA ILE A 193 3.49 20.51 -7.59
C ILE A 193 4.76 20.98 -8.31
N ASP A 194 5.11 22.25 -8.13
CA ASP A 194 6.35 22.84 -8.65
C ASP A 194 7.48 22.74 -7.62
N PHE A 195 8.36 21.77 -7.80
CA PHE A 195 9.59 21.62 -7.01
C PHE A 195 10.73 22.40 -7.66
N ASN A 196 10.74 23.73 -7.45
CA ASN A 196 11.81 24.63 -7.92
C ASN A 196 12.06 24.57 -9.44
N GLY A 197 11.00 24.54 -10.24
CA GLY A 197 11.03 24.46 -11.71
C GLY A 197 10.76 23.06 -12.27
N LYS A 198 10.71 22.02 -11.41
CA LYS A 198 10.33 20.65 -11.80
C LYS A 198 8.89 20.37 -11.40
N ILE A 199 8.01 20.24 -12.40
CA ILE A 199 6.59 19.93 -12.17
C ILE A 199 6.41 18.41 -12.05
N VAL A 200 5.85 17.97 -10.93
CA VAL A 200 5.57 16.55 -10.65
C VAL A 200 4.10 16.40 -10.30
N ARG A 201 3.45 15.39 -10.86
CA ARG A 201 2.08 15.03 -10.49
C ARG A 201 2.09 14.05 -9.33
N LEU A 202 1.55 14.46 -8.20
CA LEU A 202 1.33 13.59 -7.05
C LEU A 202 -0.13 13.15 -6.98
N TYR A 203 -0.36 11.85 -6.96
CA TYR A 203 -1.64 11.25 -6.63
C TYR A 203 -1.68 10.90 -5.15
N ASN A 204 -2.70 11.41 -4.45
CA ASN A 204 -3.08 10.90 -3.14
C ASN A 204 -4.32 10.01 -3.34
N ILE A 205 -4.21 8.73 -3.02
CA ILE A 205 -5.25 7.74 -3.27
C ILE A 205 -5.70 7.07 -1.99
N HIS A 206 -6.98 6.72 -1.96
CA HIS A 206 -7.53 5.80 -0.98
C HIS A 206 -8.42 4.83 -1.76
N LEU A 207 -8.01 3.57 -1.90
CA LEU A 207 -8.78 2.58 -2.67
C LEU A 207 -9.86 1.90 -1.79
N GLU A 208 -10.77 1.13 -2.40
CA GLU A 208 -11.86 0.46 -1.67
C GLU A 208 -11.34 -0.43 -0.53
N SER A 209 -11.80 -0.11 0.68
CA SER A 209 -11.52 -0.89 1.88
C SER A 209 -12.21 -2.25 1.88
N ASN A 210 -11.56 -3.23 2.52
CA ASN A 210 -12.16 -4.53 2.81
C ASN A 210 -13.25 -4.45 3.91
N ARG A 211 -13.38 -3.29 4.58
CA ARG A 211 -14.35 -2.99 5.65
C ARG A 211 -14.29 -4.01 6.78
N MET A 212 -13.07 -4.39 7.20
CA MET A 212 -12.85 -5.47 8.17
C MET A 212 -13.24 -5.11 9.63
N ASP A 213 -13.81 -3.92 9.85
CA ASP A 213 -14.15 -3.36 11.17
C ASP A 213 -15.22 -4.13 11.95
N SER A 214 -15.86 -5.14 11.35
CA SER A 214 -16.76 -6.06 12.04
C SER A 214 -15.98 -7.11 12.84
N VAL A 215 -15.24 -6.69 13.86
CA VAL A 215 -14.54 -7.57 14.84
C VAL A 215 -15.37 -8.74 15.38
N PRO A 216 -16.72 -8.63 15.59
CA PRO A 216 -17.54 -9.77 16.03
C PRO A 216 -17.57 -10.94 15.02
N GLU A 217 -17.31 -10.68 13.74
CA GLU A 217 -17.29 -11.69 12.67
C GLU A 217 -15.98 -12.50 12.64
N LEU A 218 -14.91 -12.02 13.26
CA LEU A 218 -13.59 -12.68 13.21
C LEU A 218 -13.50 -13.94 14.10
N TYR A 219 -14.46 -14.15 15.01
CA TYR A 219 -14.49 -15.29 15.93
C TYR A 219 -15.52 -16.37 15.58
N ASN A 220 -16.24 -16.23 14.45
CA ASN A 220 -17.27 -17.17 14.02
C ASN A 220 -16.90 -17.82 12.69
N ILE A 221 -16.88 -19.16 12.62
CA ILE A 221 -16.48 -19.88 11.40
C ILE A 221 -17.36 -19.55 10.19
N ASN A 222 -18.64 -19.26 10.43
CA ASN A 222 -19.62 -18.87 9.40
C ASN A 222 -19.40 -17.45 8.87
N SER A 223 -18.58 -16.66 9.54
CA SER A 223 -18.28 -15.28 9.17
C SER A 223 -17.04 -15.16 8.29
N TYR A 224 -16.13 -16.15 8.29
CA TYR A 224 -14.95 -16.14 7.41
C TYR A 224 -15.30 -16.22 5.93
N THR A 225 -16.32 -17.00 5.56
CA THR A 225 -16.79 -17.08 4.16
C THR A 225 -17.30 -15.72 3.67
N ASN A 226 -18.02 -14.99 4.53
CA ASN A 226 -18.49 -13.64 4.24
C ASN A 226 -17.32 -12.65 4.12
N LEU A 227 -16.32 -12.73 5.01
CA LEU A 227 -15.13 -11.88 4.95
C LEU A 227 -14.31 -12.10 3.67
N ILE A 228 -14.12 -13.36 3.27
CA ILE A 228 -13.44 -13.71 2.01
C ILE A 228 -14.24 -13.17 0.82
N SER A 229 -15.56 -13.41 0.77
CA SER A 229 -16.41 -12.89 -0.32
C SER A 229 -16.32 -11.38 -0.42
N ARG A 230 -16.44 -10.66 0.71
CA ARG A 230 -16.33 -9.21 0.76
C ARG A 230 -14.96 -8.72 0.30
N SER A 231 -13.89 -9.42 0.66
CA SER A 231 -12.53 -9.09 0.23
C SER A 231 -12.35 -9.30 -1.27
N CYS A 232 -12.97 -10.34 -1.84
CA CYS A 232 -12.99 -10.57 -3.29
C CYS A 232 -13.78 -9.47 -4.03
N ASP A 233 -14.93 -9.06 -3.50
CA ASP A 233 -15.74 -7.99 -4.09
C ASP A 233 -15.03 -6.63 -4.00
N ALA A 234 -14.32 -6.37 -2.88
CA ALA A 234 -13.48 -5.20 -2.73
C ALA A 234 -12.29 -5.22 -3.71
N GLU A 235 -11.69 -6.39 -3.97
CA GLU A 235 -10.59 -6.52 -4.93
C GLU A 235 -11.01 -6.18 -6.36
N ILE A 236 -12.20 -6.61 -6.80
CA ILE A 236 -12.74 -6.22 -8.12
C ILE A 236 -12.80 -4.70 -8.23
N LYS A 237 -13.34 -4.03 -7.22
CA LYS A 237 -13.42 -2.56 -7.19
C LYS A 237 -12.04 -1.90 -7.17
N ARG A 238 -11.09 -2.43 -6.41
CA ARG A 238 -9.72 -1.88 -6.37
C ARG A 238 -9.02 -2.00 -7.71
N ILE A 239 -9.20 -3.11 -8.43
CA ILE A 239 -8.66 -3.30 -9.78
C ILE A 239 -9.26 -2.25 -10.73
N GLU A 240 -10.59 -2.07 -10.72
CA GLU A 240 -11.26 -1.04 -11.52
C GLU A 240 -10.73 0.37 -11.20
N GLN A 241 -10.59 0.70 -9.91
CA GLN A 241 -10.06 1.98 -9.44
C GLN A 241 -8.60 2.21 -9.85
N ALA A 242 -7.77 1.16 -9.76
CA ALA A 242 -6.38 1.19 -10.18
C ALA A 242 -6.26 1.47 -11.68
N HIS A 243 -7.08 0.82 -12.52
CA HIS A 243 -7.12 1.10 -13.96
C HIS A 243 -7.62 2.52 -14.27
N LEU A 244 -8.62 3.03 -13.53
CA LEU A 244 -9.07 4.43 -13.69
C LEU A 244 -7.93 5.43 -13.42
N ILE A 245 -7.14 5.19 -12.36
CA ILE A 245 -5.96 6.02 -12.07
C ILE A 245 -4.91 5.86 -13.17
N LYS A 246 -4.60 4.62 -13.60
CA LYS A 246 -3.63 4.34 -14.66
C LYS A 246 -3.99 5.01 -15.99
N GLU A 247 -5.26 4.99 -16.38
CA GLU A 247 -5.73 5.69 -17.57
C GLU A 247 -5.63 7.22 -17.40
N HIS A 248 -6.00 7.76 -16.23
CA HIS A 248 -5.88 9.19 -15.95
C HIS A 248 -4.42 9.69 -16.02
N MET A 249 -3.47 8.86 -15.58
CA MET A 249 -2.04 9.17 -15.63
C MET A 249 -1.51 9.45 -17.04
N LYS A 250 -2.09 8.82 -18.07
CA LYS A 250 -1.68 9.04 -19.47
C LYS A 250 -1.88 10.49 -19.94
N GLY A 251 -2.72 11.26 -19.26
CA GLY A 251 -2.96 12.68 -19.54
C GLY A 251 -1.86 13.61 -19.02
N PHE A 252 -0.80 13.10 -18.39
CA PHE A 252 0.31 13.88 -17.85
C PHE A 252 1.65 13.38 -18.40
N GLY A 253 2.47 14.29 -18.93
CA GLY A 253 3.74 13.96 -19.57
C GLY A 253 4.99 14.15 -18.71
N GLY A 254 4.84 14.47 -17.43
CA GLY A 254 5.95 14.59 -16.47
C GLY A 254 6.01 13.43 -15.48
N ASN A 255 6.92 13.53 -14.51
CA ASN A 255 7.11 12.49 -13.50
C ASN A 255 5.91 12.41 -12.54
N ILE A 256 5.57 11.19 -12.16
CA ILE A 256 4.42 10.83 -11.34
C ILE A 256 4.87 10.21 -10.02
N ILE A 257 4.18 10.60 -8.96
CA ILE A 257 4.24 9.98 -7.65
C ILE A 257 2.83 9.53 -7.29
N ILE A 258 2.68 8.31 -6.79
CA ILE A 258 1.41 7.78 -6.29
C ILE A 258 1.60 7.38 -4.84
N THR A 259 0.80 7.95 -3.95
CA THR A 259 0.86 7.61 -2.53
C THR A 259 -0.51 7.52 -1.89
N GLY A 260 -0.60 6.74 -0.82
CA GLY A 260 -1.78 6.67 0.02
C GLY A 260 -2.08 5.26 0.51
N ASP A 261 -3.32 5.09 0.94
CA ASP A 261 -3.84 3.81 1.42
C ASP A 261 -4.44 3.03 0.25
N PHE A 262 -3.73 2.01 -0.20
CA PHE A 262 -4.17 1.19 -1.32
C PHE A 262 -5.17 0.12 -0.86
N ASN A 263 -5.37 -0.08 0.45
CA ASN A 263 -6.19 -1.14 1.03
C ASN A 263 -5.85 -2.56 0.51
N CYS A 264 -4.66 -2.72 -0.08
CA CYS A 264 -4.20 -3.94 -0.70
C CYS A 264 -2.69 -4.12 -0.51
N THR A 265 -2.25 -5.37 -0.46
CA THR A 265 -0.84 -5.70 -0.24
C THR A 265 -0.03 -5.48 -1.52
N GLN A 266 1.30 -5.47 -1.38
CA GLN A 266 2.26 -5.44 -2.50
C GLN A 266 2.20 -6.68 -3.44
N TYR A 267 1.31 -7.64 -3.16
CA TYR A 267 1.07 -8.83 -3.99
C TYR A 267 -0.36 -8.89 -4.53
N SER A 268 -1.08 -7.78 -4.55
CA SER A 268 -2.43 -7.69 -5.10
C SER A 268 -2.42 -7.19 -6.55
N SER A 269 -3.50 -7.46 -7.29
CA SER A 269 -3.62 -7.06 -8.69
C SER A 269 -3.69 -5.55 -8.81
N ALA A 270 -4.49 -4.91 -7.95
CA ALA A 270 -4.61 -3.45 -7.92
C ALA A 270 -3.26 -2.75 -7.66
N TYR A 271 -2.42 -3.33 -6.79
CA TYR A 271 -1.05 -2.84 -6.59
C TYR A 271 -0.21 -2.99 -7.85
N LEU A 272 -0.22 -4.16 -8.51
CA LEU A 272 0.55 -4.36 -9.74
C LEU A 272 0.13 -3.43 -10.88
N VAL A 273 -1.17 -3.13 -11.00
CA VAL A 273 -1.68 -2.19 -12.00
C VAL A 273 -1.11 -0.78 -11.78
N LEU A 274 -1.05 -0.31 -10.53
CA LEU A 274 -0.53 1.01 -10.16
C LEU A 274 0.99 1.07 -10.13
N LYS A 275 1.65 -0.01 -9.67
CA LYS A 275 3.10 -0.15 -9.69
C LYS A 275 3.59 -0.14 -11.13
N ASP A 276 3.11 -1.05 -11.98
CA ASP A 276 3.53 -1.13 -13.39
C ASP A 276 5.06 -1.06 -13.53
N THR A 277 5.57 0.03 -14.10
CA THR A 277 7.00 0.33 -14.28
C THR A 277 7.61 1.17 -13.16
N LYS A 278 6.84 1.56 -12.15
CA LYS A 278 7.28 2.41 -11.03
C LYS A 278 8.05 1.65 -9.97
N LYS A 279 8.89 2.37 -9.26
CA LYS A 279 9.59 1.91 -8.06
C LYS A 279 8.70 2.08 -6.83
N ASP A 280 8.68 1.06 -5.98
CA ASP A 280 8.11 1.17 -4.64
C ASP A 280 9.22 1.62 -3.69
N THR A 281 9.07 2.82 -3.12
CA THR A 281 10.11 3.43 -2.29
C THR A 281 10.50 2.56 -1.08
N PHE A 282 9.59 1.72 -0.56
CA PHE A 282 9.92 0.78 0.51
C PHE A 282 10.83 -0.36 0.01
N VAL A 283 10.61 -0.84 -1.21
CA VAL A 283 11.47 -1.85 -1.84
C VAL A 283 12.87 -1.29 -2.06
N GLU A 284 12.96 -0.05 -2.56
CA GLU A 284 14.23 0.61 -2.85
C GLU A 284 15.04 0.96 -1.60
N ALA A 285 14.40 1.49 -0.55
CA ALA A 285 15.11 2.09 0.58
C ALA A 285 14.53 1.79 1.97
N GLY A 286 13.52 0.92 2.05
CA GLY A 286 12.90 0.48 3.30
C GLY A 286 13.57 -0.75 3.89
N SER A 287 13.24 -1.07 5.15
CA SER A 287 13.81 -2.22 5.87
C SER A 287 12.73 -2.98 6.62
N GLY A 288 12.85 -4.30 6.68
CA GLY A 288 11.88 -5.16 7.37
C GLY A 288 10.67 -5.54 6.51
N PHE A 289 9.52 -5.73 7.15
CA PHE A 289 8.27 -6.15 6.47
C PHE A 289 7.43 -4.99 5.91
N GLY A 290 7.73 -3.75 6.31
CA GLY A 290 7.04 -2.56 5.79
C GLY A 290 5.57 -2.44 6.19
N GLY A 291 5.14 -3.15 7.22
CA GLY A 291 3.75 -3.13 7.67
C GLY A 291 3.32 -1.75 8.16
N THR A 292 2.13 -1.34 7.73
CA THR A 292 1.49 -0.08 8.09
C THR A 292 0.13 -0.28 8.76
N TYR A 293 -0.44 -1.49 8.69
CA TYR A 293 -1.69 -1.86 9.33
C TYR A 293 -1.55 -3.24 9.99
N GLU A 294 -1.88 -3.34 11.28
CA GLU A 294 -1.74 -4.59 12.04
C GLU A 294 -3.09 -5.26 12.25
N LEU A 295 -3.27 -6.46 11.68
CA LEU A 295 -4.48 -7.27 11.88
C LEU A 295 -4.07 -8.72 12.14
N PHE A 296 -4.62 -9.33 13.20
CA PHE A 296 -4.23 -10.68 13.67
C PHE A 296 -2.72 -10.85 13.92
N ASN A 297 -2.05 -9.82 14.45
CA ASN A 297 -0.58 -9.79 14.61
C ASN A 297 0.19 -10.00 13.29
N TYR A 298 -0.46 -9.78 12.14
CA TYR A 298 0.16 -9.79 10.83
C TYR A 298 0.36 -8.34 10.36
N PRO A 299 1.60 -7.94 10.02
CA PRO A 299 1.93 -6.57 9.61
C PRO A 299 1.63 -6.37 8.11
N PHE A 300 0.42 -5.93 7.78
CA PHE A 300 0.03 -5.66 6.40
C PHE A 300 0.70 -4.37 5.90
N LYS A 301 1.41 -4.45 4.78
CA LYS A 301 1.85 -3.27 4.01
C LYS A 301 0.76 -2.88 3.01
N ILE A 302 -0.06 -1.91 3.36
CA ILE A 302 -1.18 -1.44 2.51
C ILE A 302 -1.10 0.05 2.17
N ASP A 303 -0.23 0.79 2.83
CA ASP A 303 0.12 2.15 2.46
C ASP A 303 1.41 2.12 1.63
N HIS A 304 1.42 2.83 0.50
CA HIS A 304 2.52 2.78 -0.46
C HIS A 304 2.91 4.18 -0.92
N ILE A 305 4.17 4.34 -1.33
CA ILE A 305 4.66 5.48 -2.12
C ILE A 305 5.39 4.88 -3.33
N LEU A 306 4.80 5.07 -4.50
CA LEU A 306 5.30 4.64 -5.79
C LEU A 306 5.80 5.86 -6.58
N VAL A 307 6.95 5.73 -7.23
CA VAL A 307 7.57 6.82 -8.00
C VAL A 307 8.04 6.32 -9.37
N ASP A 308 8.01 7.20 -10.37
CA ASP A 308 8.59 6.89 -11.69
C ASP A 308 10.07 6.50 -11.60
N ASP A 309 10.53 5.72 -12.57
CA ASP A 309 11.89 5.16 -12.60
C ASP A 309 12.97 6.24 -12.60
N GLU A 310 12.68 7.40 -13.17
CA GLU A 310 13.56 8.57 -13.21
C GLU A 310 13.76 9.23 -11.84
N ILE A 311 12.87 8.98 -10.86
CA ILE A 311 12.96 9.56 -9.52
C ILE A 311 13.89 8.70 -8.66
N GLU A 312 14.97 9.28 -8.16
CA GLU A 312 15.89 8.61 -7.23
C GLU A 312 15.25 8.50 -5.84
N VAL A 313 15.22 7.29 -5.27
CA VAL A 313 14.73 7.05 -3.89
C VAL A 313 15.93 7.07 -2.95
N ILE A 314 15.95 8.02 -2.01
CA ILE A 314 17.04 8.20 -1.04
C ILE A 314 16.77 7.36 0.21
N SER A 315 15.57 7.51 0.77
CA SER A 315 15.21 6.84 2.02
C SER A 315 13.72 6.52 2.08
N HIS A 316 13.36 5.47 2.83
CA HIS A 316 11.98 5.17 3.19
C HIS A 316 11.89 4.78 4.65
N LYS A 317 10.91 5.36 5.36
CA LYS A 317 10.69 5.13 6.78
C LYS A 317 9.22 4.85 7.06
N ASN A 318 8.96 3.70 7.65
CA ASN A 318 7.71 3.39 8.32
C ASN A 318 7.82 3.84 9.78
N PHE A 319 6.77 4.48 10.28
CA PHE A 319 6.69 4.88 11.68
C PHE A 319 5.88 3.86 12.49
N LYS A 320 5.99 3.94 13.82
CA LYS A 320 5.14 3.18 14.75
C LYS A 320 4.74 4.08 15.91
N ILE A 321 3.69 4.86 15.71
CA ILE A 321 3.22 5.90 16.64
C ILE A 321 1.91 5.52 17.35
N GLY A 322 1.14 4.55 16.85
CA GLY A 322 -0.09 4.08 17.48
C GLY A 322 -1.18 5.15 17.62
N LEU A 323 -1.20 6.12 16.70
CA LEU A 323 -2.17 7.23 16.68
C LEU A 323 -3.26 7.06 15.61
N SER A 324 -3.24 5.96 14.87
CA SER A 324 -4.29 5.44 14.00
C SER A 324 -4.12 3.92 13.95
N ASP A 325 -5.14 3.24 13.45
CA ASP A 325 -5.07 1.87 12.95
C ASP A 325 -4.06 1.70 11.81
N HIS A 326 -3.76 2.78 11.09
CA HIS A 326 -2.63 2.85 10.17
C HIS A 326 -1.43 3.54 10.83
N GLU A 327 -0.25 3.24 10.31
CA GLU A 327 1.00 3.89 10.65
C GLU A 327 1.50 4.73 9.47
N PRO A 328 2.07 5.92 9.71
CA PRO A 328 2.58 6.77 8.65
C PRO A 328 3.77 6.15 7.93
N ILE A 329 3.93 6.52 6.66
CA ILE A 329 5.12 6.25 5.86
C ILE A 329 5.67 7.56 5.31
N MET A 330 6.99 7.63 5.18
CA MET A 330 7.67 8.78 4.57
C MET A 330 8.79 8.29 3.67
N ALA A 331 8.89 8.88 2.48
CA ALA A 331 10.01 8.68 1.57
C ALA A 331 10.71 10.01 1.32
N GLU A 332 12.02 9.95 1.18
CA GLU A 332 12.82 11.05 0.62
C GLU A 332 13.27 10.66 -0.77
N ILE A 333 13.06 11.58 -1.71
CA ILE A 333 13.32 11.36 -3.12
C ILE A 333 14.11 12.52 -3.70
N LYS A 334 14.75 12.28 -4.85
CA LYS A 334 15.40 13.32 -5.63
C LYS A 334 14.88 13.28 -7.06
N LEU A 335 14.38 14.43 -7.49
CA LEU A 335 13.71 14.67 -8.76
C LEU A 335 14.70 15.04 -9.86
#